data_AF-A0A552MB67-F1
#
_entry.id   AF-A0A552MB67-F1
#
_cell.length_a   1.000
_cell.length_b   1.000
_cell.length_c   1.000
_cell.angle_alpha   90.00
_cell.angle_beta   90.00
_cell.angle_gamma   90.00
#
_symmetry.space_group_name_H-M   'P 1'
#
loop_
_entity.id
_entity.type
_entity.pdbx_description
1 polymer ?
#
loop_
_entity_poly.entity_id
_entity_poly.type
_entity_poly.pdbx_seq_one_letter_code
_entity_poly.pdbx_strand_id
1 'polypeptide(L)' 'MCVTQRIFKHPHKKGKVTVPHPKKDIPLKTLISIEKQAGIKLR' A
#
# COMPACT_ATOMS: atom_id res chain seq x y z
N MET A 1 -13.69 -5.58 14.12
CA MET A 1 -13.33 -4.41 13.29
C MET A 1 -12.66 -4.92 12.01
N CYS A 2 -13.40 -5.01 10.90
CA CYS A 2 -12.87 -5.50 9.64
C CYS A 2 -11.79 -4.54 9.11
N VAL A 3 -10.55 -5.00 9.05
CA VAL A 3 -9.45 -4.25 8.42
C VAL A 3 -9.59 -4.35 6.90
N THR A 4 -10.36 -3.43 6.32
CA THR A 4 -10.60 -3.40 4.87
C THR A 4 -9.33 -2.95 4.15
N GLN A 5 -8.63 -3.91 3.56
CA GLN A 5 -7.50 -3.66 2.67
C GLN A 5 -8.00 -3.26 1.29
N ARG A 6 -7.55 -2.10 0.77
CA ARG A 6 -7.82 -1.67 -0.60
C ARG A 6 -6.73 -2.20 -1.52
N ILE A 7 -7.13 -2.74 -2.66
CA ILE A 7 -6.22 -3.29 -3.67
C ILE A 7 -6.22 -2.35 -4.87
N PHE A 8 -5.09 -1.73 -5.14
CA PHE A 8 -4.90 -0.84 -6.29
C PHE A 8 -4.18 -1.59 -7.42
N LYS A 9 -4.73 -1.52 -8.63
CA LYS A 9 -4.08 -2.03 -9.84
C LYS A 9 -3.37 -0.88 -10.53
N HIS A 10 -2.13 -1.09 -10.94
CA HIS A 10 -1.43 -0.14 -11.80
C HIS A 10 -1.73 -0.43 -13.27
N PRO A 11 -2.03 0.59 -14.10
CA PRO A 11 -2.35 0.38 -15.51
C PRO A 11 -1.12 -0.04 -16.34
N HIS A 12 0.07 0.44 -15.94
CA HIS A 12 1.32 0.19 -16.66
C HIS A 12 2.21 -0.88 -15.99
N LYS A 13 2.15 -1.03 -14.67
CA LYS A 13 2.95 -2.02 -13.92
C LYS A 13 2.07 -3.23 -13.60
N LYS A 14 2.52 -4.42 -14.01
CA LYS A 14 1.86 -5.69 -13.63
C LYS A 14 2.01 -5.90 -12.12
N GLY A 15 0.91 -5.80 -11.39
CA GLY A 15 0.90 -5.97 -9.94
C GLY A 15 -0.31 -5.34 -9.27
N LYS A 16 -0.55 -5.73 -8.02
CA LYS A 16 -1.58 -5.16 -7.16
C LYS A 16 -0.94 -4.66 -5.87
N VAL A 17 -1.19 -3.41 -5.50
CA VAL A 17 -0.68 -2.79 -4.28
C VAL A 17 -1.78 -2.84 -3.23
N THR A 18 -1.48 -3.43 -2.08
CA THR A 18 -2.43 -3.57 -0.98
C THR A 18 -2.16 -2.47 0.04
N VAL A 19 -3.15 -1.60 0.26
CA VAL A 19 -3.08 -0.54 1.27
C VAL A 19 -4.09 -0.87 2.38
N PRO A 20 -3.64 -1.05 3.63
CA PRO A 20 -4.55 -1.25 4.75
C PRO A 20 -5.25 0.07 5.09
N HIS A 21 -6.58 0.08 5.12
CA HIS A 21 -7.39 1.22 5.56
C HIS A 21 -8.42 0.72 6.59
N PRO A 22 -8.17 0.92 7.89
CA PRO A 22 -8.73 2.07 8.61
C PRO A 22 -7.84 2.52 9.78
N LYS A 23 -6.51 2.55 9.59
CA LYS A 23 -5.56 3.00 10.62
C LYS A 23 -5.07 4.41 10.31
N LYS A 24 -5.15 5.28 11.32
CA LYS A 24 -4.65 6.68 11.28
C LYS A 24 -3.12 6.74 11.18
N ASP A 25 -2.45 5.68 11.64
CA ASP A 25 -1.00 5.52 11.61
C ASP A 25 -0.61 4.23 10.87
N ILE A 26 0.06 4.38 9.73
CA ILE A 26 0.67 3.26 9.00
C ILE A 26 2.10 3.12 9.54
N PRO A 27 2.49 1.97 10.11
CA PRO A 27 3.84 1.80 10.63
C PRO A 27 4.85 1.87 9.49
N LEU A 28 6.05 2.40 9.76
CA LEU A 28 7.12 2.61 8.78
C LEU A 28 7.41 1.36 7.93
N LYS A 29 7.37 0.18 8.55
CA LYS A 29 7.59 -1.11 7.87
C LYS A 29 6.53 -1.39 6.79
N THR A 30 5.30 -0.98 7.03
CA THR A 30 4.20 -1.11 6.06
C THR A 30 4.32 -0.07 4.96
N LEU A 31 4.76 1.16 5.27
CA LEU A 31 5.08 2.16 4.25
C LEU A 31 6.18 1.67 3.31
N ILE A 32 7.30 1.18 3.85
CA ILE A 32 8.41 0.62 3.05
C ILE A 32 7.93 -0.55 2.16
N SER A 33 7.03 -1.39 2.66
CA SER A 33 6.44 -2.48 1.86
C SER A 33 5.59 -1.93 0.71
N ILE A 34 4.76 -0.91 0.97
CA ILE A 34 3.92 -0.27 -0.04
C ILE A 34 4.78 0.45 -1.08
N GLU A 35 5.84 1.16 -0.65
CA GLU A 35 6.79 1.83 -1.53
C GLU A 35 7.50 0.86 -2.47
N LYS A 36 7.95 -0.29 -1.94
CA LYS A 36 8.56 -1.36 -2.76
C LYS A 36 7.57 -1.94 -3.76
N GLN A 37 6.32 -2.15 -3.35
CA GLN A 37 5.28 -2.73 -4.23
C GLN A 37 4.80 -1.74 -5.31
N ALA A 38 4.71 -0.45 -4.98
CA ALA A 38 4.34 0.60 -5.93
C ALA A 38 5.54 1.05 -6.79
N GLY A 39 6.76 0.87 -6.30
CA GLY A 39 7.97 1.44 -6.88
C GLY A 39 7.91 2.97 -6.90
N ILE A 40 7.41 3.56 -5.82
CA ILE A 40 7.27 5.01 -5.61
C ILE A 40 8.00 5.33 -4.30
N LYS A 41 8.75 6.44 -4.26
CA LYS A 41 9.32 6.97 -3.01
C LYS A 41 8.36 8.01 -2.47
N LEU A 42 7.75 7.73 -1.31
CA LEU A 42 6.90 8.68 -0.59
C LEU A 42 7.80 9.41 0.43
N ARG A 43 8.65 10.31 -0.06
CA ARG A 43 9.46 11.20 0.77
C ARG A 43 9.23 12.64 0.33
#